data_AF-V5GZX7-F1
#
_entry.id   AF-V5GZX7-F1
#
_cell.length_a   1.000
_cell.length_b   1.000
_cell.length_c   1.000
_cell.angle_alpha   90.00
_cell.angle_beta   90.00
_cell.angle_gamma   90.00
#
_symmetry.space_group_name_H-M   'P 1'
#
loop_
_entity.id
_entity.type
_entity.pdbx_description
1 polymer ?
#
loop_
_entity_poly.entity_id
_entity_poly.type
_entity_poly.pdbx_seq_one_letter_code
_entity_poly.pdbx_strand_id
1 'polypeptide(L)'
;KHLKDTMCSEFSAIFHLCQFVLENSQNPPLVNATLETLLRFLNWIPLGYIFETKLINTLIFKFLPVPLFRNVTLKCLTEIAGVTVSNYDDMFVNLFSQTMAQLEAMLPLQTDIKTAYACGQDQEQNFIQNLALFLCTFLKEHGNIAENQIETLRNALRYLVLISEVEEVEIFKIC
;
A
#
# COMPACT_ATOMS: atom_id res chain seq x y z
N LYS A 1 -13.36 17.90 -16.69
CA LYS A 1 -13.02 17.20 -17.95
C LYS A 1 -11.81 17.85 -18.62
N HIS A 2 -11.85 19.14 -18.98
CA HIS A 2 -10.72 19.83 -19.61
C HIS A 2 -9.41 19.85 -18.79
N LEU A 3 -9.47 20.02 -17.46
CA LEU A 3 -8.29 19.93 -16.59
C LEU A 3 -7.63 18.54 -16.61
N LYS A 4 -8.44 17.47 -16.62
CA LYS A 4 -7.92 16.10 -16.62
C LYS A 4 -7.16 15.78 -17.91
N ASP A 5 -7.67 16.24 -19.05
CA ASP A 5 -7.08 15.97 -20.36
C ASP A 5 -5.79 16.79 -20.58
N THR A 6 -5.76 18.07 -20.20
CA THR A 6 -4.53 18.89 -20.25
C THR A 6 -3.47 18.33 -19.30
N MET A 7 -3.88 17.97 -18.07
CA MET A 7 -2.97 17.42 -17.08
C MET A 7 -2.47 16.02 -17.42
N CYS A 8 -3.22 15.19 -18.16
CA CYS A 8 -2.76 13.86 -18.58
C CYS A 8 -1.42 13.89 -19.35
N SER A 9 -1.19 14.92 -20.18
CA SER A 9 0.07 15.07 -20.92
C SER A 9 1.24 15.48 -20.00
N GLU A 10 1.00 16.39 -19.05
CA GLU A 10 1.99 16.85 -18.08
C GLU A 10 2.29 15.78 -17.00
N PHE A 11 1.29 14.96 -16.64
CA PHE A 11 1.43 13.88 -15.67
C PHE A 11 2.39 12.79 -16.14
N SER A 12 2.49 12.55 -17.44
CA SER A 12 3.47 11.62 -17.98
C SER A 12 4.88 12.03 -17.56
N ALA A 13 5.25 13.29 -17.71
CA ALA A 13 6.59 13.78 -17.34
C ALA A 13 6.84 13.66 -15.83
N ILE A 14 5.84 14.00 -15.01
CA ILE A 14 5.93 13.87 -13.54
C ILE A 14 6.12 12.39 -13.15
N PHE A 15 5.35 11.49 -13.74
CA PHE A 15 5.46 10.06 -13.45
C PHE A 15 6.83 9.50 -13.84
N HIS A 16 7.34 9.84 -15.03
CA HIS A 16 8.67 9.41 -15.46
C HIS A 16 9.77 9.94 -14.55
N LEU A 17 9.65 11.18 -14.05
CA LEU A 17 10.56 11.73 -13.05
C LEU A 17 10.49 10.96 -11.73
N CYS A 18 9.28 10.70 -11.23
CA CYS A 18 9.08 9.89 -10.02
C CYS A 18 9.71 8.51 -10.20
N GLN A 19 9.42 7.82 -11.31
CA GLN A 19 9.98 6.50 -11.59
C GLN A 19 11.51 6.54 -11.67
N PHE A 20 12.09 7.51 -12.38
CA PHE A 20 13.54 7.67 -12.47
C PHE A 20 14.19 7.83 -11.09
N VAL A 21 13.63 8.69 -10.23
CA VAL A 21 14.14 8.91 -8.88
C VAL A 21 13.98 7.65 -8.02
N LEU A 22 12.81 7.00 -8.06
CA LEU A 22 12.55 5.78 -7.31
C LEU A 22 13.45 4.62 -7.74
N GLU A 23 13.84 4.54 -9.02
CA GLU A 23 14.74 3.49 -9.51
C GLU A 23 16.20 3.77 -9.20
N ASN A 24 16.66 5.03 -9.30
CA ASN A 24 18.09 5.35 -9.37
C ASN A 24 18.64 6.13 -8.16
N SER A 25 17.80 6.83 -7.40
CA SER A 25 18.27 7.66 -6.30
C SER A 25 18.65 6.82 -5.07
N GLN A 26 19.78 7.18 -4.45
CA GLN A 26 20.19 6.69 -3.14
C GLN A 26 20.02 7.74 -2.04
N ASN A 27 19.49 8.93 -2.37
CA ASN A 27 19.27 10.03 -1.42
C ASN A 27 17.94 9.81 -0.68
N PRO A 28 17.94 9.46 0.63
CA PRO A 28 16.71 9.07 1.32
C PRO A 28 15.67 10.18 1.44
N PRO A 29 16.02 11.44 1.79
CA PRO A 29 15.07 12.57 1.75
C PRO A 29 14.40 12.76 0.40
N LEU A 30 15.16 12.65 -0.70
CA LEU A 30 14.61 12.78 -2.05
C LEU A 30 13.67 11.63 -2.40
N VAL A 31 14.03 10.38 -2.05
CA VAL A 31 13.17 9.21 -2.24
C VAL A 31 11.86 9.37 -1.46
N ASN A 32 11.93 9.79 -0.19
CA ASN A 32 10.74 9.99 0.64
C ASN A 32 9.83 11.08 0.06
N ALA A 33 10.39 12.22 -0.34
CA ALA A 33 9.63 13.30 -0.99
C ALA A 33 8.98 12.82 -2.30
N THR A 34 9.64 11.94 -3.04
CA THR A 34 9.12 11.36 -4.28
C THR A 34 7.97 10.39 -4.01
N LEU A 35 8.05 9.56 -2.97
CA LEU A 35 6.95 8.67 -2.56
C LEU A 35 5.74 9.46 -2.07
N GLU A 36 5.94 10.51 -1.27
CA GLU A 36 4.85 11.41 -0.84
C GLU A 36 4.21 12.13 -2.02
N THR A 37 5.02 12.54 -3.00
CA THR A 37 4.53 13.16 -4.24
C THR A 37 3.70 12.17 -5.04
N LEU A 38 4.20 10.94 -5.24
CA LEU A 38 3.48 9.86 -5.91
C LEU A 38 2.13 9.59 -5.23
N LEU A 39 2.09 9.51 -3.90
CA LEU A 39 0.86 9.28 -3.13
C LEU A 39 -0.25 10.27 -3.49
N ARG A 40 0.07 11.56 -3.63
CA ARG A 40 -0.92 12.59 -4.01
C ARG A 40 -1.41 12.45 -5.46
N PHE A 41 -0.61 11.84 -6.32
CA PHE A 41 -0.89 11.73 -7.75
C PHE A 41 -1.56 10.41 -8.16
N LEU A 42 -1.54 9.37 -7.33
CA LEU A 42 -2.16 8.07 -7.66
C LEU A 42 -3.64 8.20 -8.09
N ASN A 43 -4.37 9.13 -7.49
CA ASN A 43 -5.78 9.40 -7.83
C ASN A 43 -6.00 10.13 -9.17
N TRP A 44 -4.94 10.64 -9.80
CA TRP A 44 -5.01 11.48 -11.00
C TRP A 44 -4.34 10.85 -12.22
N ILE A 45 -3.35 9.98 -12.02
CA ILE A 45 -2.60 9.39 -13.13
C ILE A 45 -3.43 8.34 -13.88
N PRO A 46 -3.24 8.19 -15.21
CA PRO A 46 -3.85 7.10 -15.96
C PRO A 46 -3.48 5.73 -15.39
N LEU A 47 -4.45 4.83 -15.35
CA LEU A 47 -4.30 3.50 -14.72
C LEU A 47 -3.20 2.64 -15.37
N GLY A 48 -2.92 2.82 -16.66
CA GLY A 48 -1.81 2.15 -17.34
C GLY A 48 -0.45 2.43 -16.66
N TYR A 49 -0.22 3.63 -16.11
CA TYR A 49 1.01 3.91 -15.38
C TYR A 49 1.10 3.13 -14.06
N ILE A 50 -0.03 2.78 -13.45
CA ILE A 50 -0.09 2.01 -12.21
C ILE A 50 0.08 0.52 -12.50
N PHE A 51 -0.73 -0.01 -13.44
CA PHE A 51 -0.91 -1.45 -13.64
C PHE A 51 -0.10 -2.05 -14.80
N GLU A 52 0.39 -1.24 -15.73
CA GLU A 52 1.16 -1.71 -16.90
C GLU A 52 2.66 -1.37 -16.80
N THR A 53 3.09 -0.83 -15.65
CA THR A 53 4.50 -0.53 -15.36
C THR A 53 5.03 -1.37 -14.19
N LYS A 54 6.29 -1.16 -13.80
CA LYS A 54 6.91 -1.82 -12.63
C LYS A 54 6.59 -1.13 -11.31
N LEU A 55 5.66 -0.17 -11.28
CA LEU A 55 5.38 0.65 -10.10
C LEU A 55 5.04 -0.18 -8.87
N ILE A 56 4.03 -1.06 -8.98
CA ILE A 56 3.56 -1.90 -7.86
C ILE A 56 4.71 -2.75 -7.31
N ASN A 57 5.44 -3.44 -8.19
CA ASN A 57 6.58 -4.26 -7.80
C ASN A 57 7.67 -3.42 -7.11
N THR A 58 7.94 -2.22 -7.61
CA THR A 58 8.94 -1.32 -7.02
C THR A 58 8.53 -0.89 -5.61
N LEU A 59 7.26 -0.51 -5.41
CA LEU A 59 6.71 -0.18 -4.10
C LEU A 59 6.86 -1.37 -3.13
N ILE A 60 6.38 -2.56 -3.53
CA ILE A 60 6.34 -3.74 -2.67
C ILE A 60 7.75 -4.24 -2.33
N PHE A 61 8.65 -4.37 -3.30
CA PHE A 61 9.94 -5.05 -3.05
C PHE A 61 11.07 -4.10 -2.66
N LYS A 62 11.05 -2.85 -3.12
CA LYS A 62 12.14 -1.90 -2.87
C LYS A 62 11.91 -1.05 -1.63
N PHE A 63 10.66 -0.64 -1.37
CA PHE A 63 10.38 0.39 -0.37
C PHE A 63 9.58 -0.09 0.83
N LEU A 64 8.60 -0.99 0.63
CA LEU A 64 7.78 -1.50 1.73
C LEU A 64 8.62 -2.18 2.84
N PRO A 65 9.68 -2.97 2.55
CA PRO A 65 10.48 -3.60 3.60
C PRO A 65 11.31 -2.60 4.41
N VAL A 66 11.62 -1.44 3.83
CA VAL A 66 12.54 -0.45 4.41
C VAL A 66 11.80 0.40 5.45
N PRO A 67 12.20 0.39 6.74
CA PRO A 67 11.48 1.10 7.81
C PRO A 67 11.24 2.58 7.54
N LEU A 68 12.21 3.26 6.91
CA LEU A 68 12.10 4.67 6.57
C LEU A 68 10.97 4.98 5.57
N PHE A 69 10.65 4.05 4.66
CA PHE A 69 9.72 4.28 3.55
C PHE A 69 8.42 3.48 3.67
N ARG A 70 8.33 2.51 4.59
CA ARG A 70 7.21 1.56 4.64
C ARG A 70 5.84 2.22 4.82
N ASN A 71 5.76 3.27 5.64
CA ASN A 71 4.49 3.94 5.93
C ASN A 71 3.92 4.63 4.69
N VAL A 72 4.71 5.48 4.02
CA VAL A 72 4.28 6.14 2.78
C VAL A 72 4.03 5.13 1.66
N THR A 73 4.84 4.07 1.58
CA THR A 73 4.68 3.01 0.59
C THR A 73 3.37 2.25 0.77
N LEU A 74 3.03 1.88 2.01
CA LEU A 74 1.77 1.17 2.30
C LEU A 74 0.55 2.06 2.03
N LYS A 75 0.65 3.37 2.28
CA LYS A 75 -0.38 4.34 1.84
C LYS A 75 -0.55 4.34 0.32
N CYS A 76 0.55 4.36 -0.44
CA CYS A 76 0.47 4.25 -1.91
C CYS A 76 -0.20 2.94 -2.35
N LEU A 77 0.16 1.81 -1.73
CA LEU A 77 -0.48 0.52 -2.03
C LEU A 77 -1.97 0.50 -1.66
N THR A 78 -2.36 1.23 -0.60
CA THR A 78 -3.76 1.40 -0.19
C THR A 78 -4.56 2.19 -1.22
N GLU A 79 -4.02 3.31 -1.72
CA GLU A 79 -4.68 4.07 -2.80
C GLU A 79 -4.84 3.22 -4.07
N ILE A 80 -3.84 2.40 -4.41
CA ILE A 80 -3.93 1.48 -5.56
C ILE A 80 -4.98 0.39 -5.30
N ALA A 81 -5.03 -0.17 -4.09
CA ALA A 81 -6.01 -1.17 -3.68
C ALA A 81 -7.46 -0.64 -3.64
N GLY A 82 -7.67 0.68 -3.61
CA GLY A 82 -8.99 1.29 -3.68
C GLY A 82 -9.52 1.52 -5.09
N VAL A 83 -8.73 1.20 -6.13
CA VAL A 83 -9.12 1.44 -7.52
C VAL A 83 -10.10 0.37 -8.00
N THR A 84 -11.35 0.75 -8.24
CA THR A 84 -12.39 -0.19 -8.71
C THR A 84 -12.44 -0.27 -10.24
N VAL A 85 -11.71 -1.21 -10.84
CA VAL A 85 -11.74 -1.51 -12.28
C VAL A 85 -11.60 -3.01 -12.54
N SER A 86 -12.25 -3.52 -13.60
CA SER A 86 -12.35 -4.97 -13.87
C SER A 86 -11.36 -5.53 -14.89
N ASN A 87 -10.46 -4.69 -15.42
CA ASN A 87 -9.52 -5.07 -16.49
C ASN A 87 -8.10 -5.34 -15.99
N TYR A 88 -7.88 -5.30 -14.66
CA TYR A 88 -6.58 -5.49 -14.04
C TYR A 88 -6.62 -6.49 -12.87
N ASP A 89 -7.57 -7.43 -12.87
CA ASP A 89 -7.77 -8.42 -11.79
C ASP A 89 -6.46 -9.17 -11.43
N ASP A 90 -5.69 -9.62 -12.42
CA ASP A 90 -4.40 -10.27 -12.20
C ASP A 90 -3.39 -9.37 -11.47
N MET A 91 -3.44 -8.06 -11.70
CA MET A 91 -2.59 -7.10 -11.01
C MET A 91 -3.03 -6.90 -9.56
N PHE A 92 -4.34 -6.94 -9.27
CA PHE A 92 -4.85 -6.93 -7.91
C PHE A 92 -4.51 -8.22 -7.14
N VAL A 93 -4.57 -9.38 -7.79
CA VAL A 93 -4.07 -10.64 -7.21
C VAL A 93 -2.59 -10.48 -6.83
N ASN A 94 -1.76 -10.00 -7.75
CA ASN A 94 -0.34 -9.80 -7.50
C ASN A 94 -0.08 -8.78 -6.37
N LEU A 95 -0.79 -7.65 -6.39
CA LEU A 95 -0.74 -6.62 -5.34
C LEU A 95 -1.01 -7.22 -3.97
N PHE A 96 -2.09 -7.98 -3.82
CA PHE A 96 -2.49 -8.58 -2.56
C PHE A 96 -1.49 -9.64 -2.08
N SER A 97 -1.22 -10.64 -2.91
CA SER A 97 -0.37 -11.78 -2.52
C SER A 97 1.05 -11.35 -2.19
N GLN A 98 1.66 -10.44 -2.97
CA GLN A 98 3.02 -9.98 -2.71
C GLN A 98 3.10 -9.02 -1.52
N THR A 99 2.11 -8.14 -1.34
CA THR A 99 2.08 -7.24 -0.17
C THR A 99 1.92 -8.08 1.10
N MET A 100 1.03 -9.07 1.11
CA MET A 100 0.86 -9.99 2.23
C MET A 100 2.12 -10.78 2.56
N ALA A 101 2.85 -11.28 1.55
CA ALA A 101 4.13 -11.94 1.76
C ALA A 101 5.17 -11.03 2.43
N GLN A 102 5.26 -9.76 2.03
CA GLN A 102 6.13 -8.78 2.69
C GLN A 102 5.67 -8.46 4.12
N LEU A 103 4.36 -8.35 4.34
CA LEU A 103 3.78 -8.10 5.67
C LEU A 103 4.09 -9.23 6.64
N GLU A 104 3.93 -10.49 6.22
CA GLU A 104 4.26 -11.67 7.04
C GLU A 104 5.75 -11.76 7.41
N ALA A 105 6.63 -11.32 6.52
CA ALA A 105 8.06 -11.23 6.82
C ALA A 105 8.38 -10.11 7.83
N MET A 106 7.68 -8.97 7.74
CA MET A 106 7.92 -7.80 8.60
C MET A 106 7.22 -7.87 9.96
N LEU A 107 6.04 -8.48 10.02
CA LEU A 107 5.17 -8.55 11.18
C LEU A 107 4.57 -9.97 11.29
N PRO A 108 5.33 -10.96 11.77
CA PRO A 108 4.85 -12.34 11.81
C PRO A 108 3.53 -12.49 12.56
N LEU A 109 2.64 -13.40 12.12
CA LEU A 109 1.28 -13.58 12.67
C LEU A 109 1.24 -14.01 14.14
N GLN A 110 2.35 -14.48 14.71
CA GLN A 110 2.50 -14.79 16.13
C GLN A 110 2.83 -13.55 16.99
N THR A 111 3.04 -12.39 16.38
CA THR A 111 3.33 -11.15 17.09
C THR A 111 2.10 -10.72 17.89
N ASP A 112 2.30 -10.39 19.16
CA ASP A 112 1.31 -9.70 19.97
C ASP A 112 1.22 -8.23 19.51
N ILE A 113 0.35 -7.96 18.54
CA ILE A 113 0.17 -6.63 17.94
C ILE A 113 -0.30 -5.62 18.97
N LYS A 114 -1.16 -6.00 19.92
CA LYS A 114 -1.64 -5.12 20.98
C LYS A 114 -0.49 -4.59 21.81
N THR A 115 0.36 -5.49 22.32
CA THR A 115 1.51 -5.10 23.13
C THR A 115 2.57 -4.36 22.29
N ALA A 116 2.83 -4.82 21.06
CA ALA A 116 3.76 -4.15 20.16
C ALA A 116 3.34 -2.71 19.82
N TYR A 117 2.04 -2.47 19.68
CA TYR A 117 1.49 -1.13 19.46
C TYR A 117 1.65 -0.24 20.69
N ALA A 118 1.29 -0.75 21.87
CA ALA A 118 1.38 0.00 23.13
C ALA A 118 2.83 0.40 23.49
N CYS A 119 3.80 -0.45 23.14
CA CYS A 119 5.23 -0.18 23.35
C CYS A 119 5.92 0.52 22.16
N GLY A 120 5.24 0.58 21.00
CA GLY A 120 5.77 1.13 19.77
C GLY A 120 5.85 2.66 19.79
N GLN A 121 6.66 3.23 18.89
CA GLN A 121 6.69 4.67 18.67
C GLN A 121 5.73 5.05 17.54
N ASP A 122 5.67 6.35 17.25
CA ASP A 122 4.79 6.91 16.21
C ASP A 122 4.91 6.16 14.88
N GLN A 123 6.10 5.73 14.46
CA GLN A 123 6.28 5.05 13.17
C GLN A 123 5.68 3.66 13.13
N GLU A 124 5.83 2.87 14.20
CA GLU A 124 5.24 1.54 14.31
C GLU A 124 3.72 1.62 14.47
N GLN A 125 3.24 2.55 15.28
CA GLN A 125 1.80 2.76 15.47
C GLN A 125 1.12 3.17 14.16
N ASN A 126 1.72 4.13 13.44
CA ASN A 126 1.25 4.52 12.11
C ASN A 126 1.27 3.34 11.12
N PHE A 127 2.26 2.45 11.22
CA PHE A 127 2.35 1.29 10.34
C PHE A 127 1.19 0.32 10.58
N ILE A 128 0.84 0.04 11.84
CA ILE A 128 -0.32 -0.79 12.18
C ILE A 128 -1.63 -0.17 11.67
N GLN A 129 -1.80 1.15 11.81
CA GLN A 129 -2.97 1.84 11.26
C GLN A 129 -3.03 1.76 9.72
N ASN A 130 -1.91 1.99 9.03
CA ASN A 130 -1.85 1.89 7.58
C ASN A 130 -2.08 0.46 7.09
N LEU A 131 -1.67 -0.55 7.87
CA LEU A 131 -1.97 -1.95 7.61
C LEU A 131 -3.48 -2.23 7.71
N ALA A 132 -4.14 -1.73 8.75
CA ALA A 132 -5.59 -1.85 8.88
C ALA A 132 -6.31 -1.22 7.67
N LEU A 133 -5.91 -0.01 7.29
CA LEU A 133 -6.47 0.69 6.13
C LEU A 133 -6.27 -0.10 4.83
N PHE A 134 -5.07 -0.62 4.58
CA PHE A 134 -4.79 -1.42 3.40
C PHE A 134 -5.68 -2.66 3.33
N LEU A 135 -5.73 -3.45 4.42
CA LEU A 135 -6.49 -4.70 4.46
C LEU A 135 -7.99 -4.45 4.32
N CYS A 136 -8.55 -3.48 5.06
CA CYS A 136 -9.97 -3.15 4.96
C CYS A 136 -10.33 -2.61 3.57
N THR A 137 -9.48 -1.77 2.97
CA THR A 137 -9.70 -1.24 1.62
C THR A 137 -9.69 -2.37 0.59
N PHE A 138 -8.65 -3.21 0.59
CA PHE A 138 -8.53 -4.29 -0.40
C PHE A 138 -9.67 -5.30 -0.26
N LEU A 139 -9.98 -5.75 0.95
CA LEU A 139 -11.03 -6.75 1.17
C LEU A 139 -12.43 -6.22 0.85
N LYS A 140 -12.66 -4.91 1.03
CA LYS A 140 -13.93 -4.27 0.69
C LYS A 140 -14.11 -4.15 -0.82
N GLU A 141 -13.10 -3.69 -1.55
CA GLU A 141 -13.22 -3.40 -2.98
C GLU A 141 -12.94 -4.63 -3.86
N HIS A 142 -12.12 -5.57 -3.38
CA HIS A 142 -11.64 -6.74 -4.14
C HIS A 142 -11.79 -8.06 -3.36
N GLY A 143 -12.78 -8.17 -2.47
CA GLY A 143 -13.02 -9.37 -1.66
C GLY A 143 -13.20 -10.64 -2.49
N ASN A 144 -13.88 -10.55 -3.64
CA ASN A 144 -14.04 -11.66 -4.60
C ASN A 144 -12.70 -12.16 -5.16
N ILE A 145 -11.72 -11.27 -5.34
CA ILE A 145 -10.36 -11.64 -5.77
C ILE A 145 -9.64 -12.33 -4.61
N ALA A 146 -9.77 -11.81 -3.39
CA ALA A 146 -9.17 -12.39 -2.19
C ALA A 146 -9.73 -13.79 -1.88
N GLU A 147 -11.02 -14.05 -2.13
CA GLU A 147 -11.65 -15.36 -1.95
C GLU A 147 -10.99 -16.48 -2.78
N ASN A 148 -10.38 -16.12 -3.93
CA ASN A 148 -9.62 -17.06 -4.75
C ASN A 148 -8.20 -17.33 -4.21
N GLN A 149 -7.77 -16.63 -3.16
CA GLN A 149 -6.46 -16.75 -2.51
C GLN A 149 -6.64 -17.15 -1.03
N ILE A 150 -7.27 -18.31 -0.79
CA ILE A 150 -7.80 -18.74 0.53
C ILE A 150 -6.77 -18.62 1.67
N GLU A 151 -5.53 -19.06 1.45
CA GLU A 151 -4.49 -19.00 2.49
C GLU A 151 -4.10 -17.56 2.83
N THR A 152 -3.85 -16.75 1.81
CA THR A 152 -3.53 -15.31 1.96
C THR A 152 -4.69 -14.54 2.60
N LEU A 153 -5.93 -14.82 2.19
CA LEU A 153 -7.13 -14.24 2.78
C LEU A 153 -7.25 -14.60 4.27
N ARG A 154 -7.02 -15.86 4.64
CA ARG A 154 -7.03 -16.30 6.04
C ARG A 154 -6.00 -15.52 6.87
N ASN A 155 -4.80 -15.30 6.34
CA ASN A 155 -3.75 -14.54 7.02
C ASN A 155 -4.12 -13.06 7.14
N ALA A 156 -4.71 -12.46 6.09
CA ALA A 156 -5.22 -11.09 6.12
C ALA A 156 -6.30 -10.89 7.18
N LEU A 157 -7.29 -11.80 7.25
CA LEU A 157 -8.34 -11.78 8.26
C LEU A 157 -7.75 -11.97 9.67
N ARG A 158 -6.72 -12.82 9.82
CA ARG A 158 -6.02 -12.99 11.09
C ARG A 158 -5.34 -11.69 11.55
N TYR A 159 -4.71 -10.95 10.64
CA TYR A 159 -4.17 -9.62 10.98
C TYR A 159 -5.27 -8.68 11.47
N LEU A 160 -6.41 -8.60 10.77
CA LEU A 160 -7.50 -7.72 11.20
C LEU A 160 -8.00 -8.05 12.61
N VAL A 161 -8.12 -9.34 12.96
CA VAL A 161 -8.47 -9.76 14.32
C VAL A 161 -7.43 -9.28 15.34
N LEU A 162 -6.14 -9.51 15.07
CA LEU A 162 -5.06 -9.10 15.98
C LEU A 162 -4.96 -7.57 16.12
N ILE A 163 -5.19 -6.83 15.04
CA ILE A 163 -5.20 -5.37 15.03
C ILE A 163 -6.42 -4.83 15.80
N SER A 164 -7.56 -5.50 15.73
CA SER A 164 -8.78 -5.12 16.45
C SER A 164 -8.65 -5.23 17.97
N GLU A 165 -7.64 -5.93 18.48
CA GLU A 165 -7.33 -6.01 19.91
C GLU A 165 -6.53 -4.80 20.43
N VAL A 166 -6.04 -3.94 19.53
CA VAL A 166 -5.33 -2.71 19.90
C VAL A 166 -6.30 -1.74 20.59
N GLU A 167 -5.91 -1.22 21.75
CA GLU A 167 -6.70 -0.26 22.54
C GLU A 167 -6.57 1.18 21.98
N GLU A 168 -6.84 1.35 20.69
CA GLU A 168 -6.88 2.65 20.00
C GLU A 168 -8.19 2.78 19.21
N VAL A 169 -8.96 3.82 19.54
CA VAL A 169 -10.33 4.01 19.03
C VAL A 169 -10.33 4.23 17.52
N GLU A 170 -9.36 4.98 17.00
CA GLU A 170 -9.29 5.24 15.56
C GLU A 170 -8.92 3.99 14.74
N ILE A 171 -8.12 3.08 15.30
CA ILE A 171 -7.83 1.79 14.66
C ILE A 171 -9.04 0.88 14.69
N PHE A 172 -9.72 0.80 15.83
CA PHE A 172 -10.92 -0.02 15.97
C PHE A 172 -12.06 0.41 15.02
N LYS A 173 -12.17 1.70 14.70
CA LYS A 173 -13.18 2.18 13.72
C LYS A 173 -12.89 1.78 12.28
N ILE A 174 -11.64 1.43 11.95
CA ILE A 174 -11.23 1.01 10.61
C ILE A 174 -11.58 -0.46 10.38
N CYS A 175 -11.39 -1.30 11.39
CA CYS A 175 -11.65 -2.74 11.38
C CYS A 175 -13.14 -3.07 11.51
#